data_AF-A0A7I7XX15-F1
#
_entry.id   AF-A0A7I7XX15-F1
#
_cell.length_a   1.000
_cell.length_b   1.000
_cell.length_c   1.000
_cell.angle_alpha   90.00
_cell.angle_beta   90.00
_cell.angle_gamma   90.00
#
_symmetry.space_group_name_H-M   'P 1'
#
loop_
_entity.id
_entity.type
_entity.pdbx_description
1 polymer ?
#
loop_
_entity_poly.entity_id
_entity_poly.type
_entity_poly.pdbx_seq_one_letter_code
_entity_poly.pdbx_strand_id
1 'polypeptide(L)'
;MEHPALSADLAKLHELTARVARIADRIHAEPVPDLDPAALPGAETAAVVAAADVGALRREVVAALYDWSETASRVAAELADTDKSTAARLGR
;
A
#
# COMPACT_ATOMS: atom_id res chain seq x y z
N MET A 1 2.00 -36.56 -2.34
CA MET A 1 1.42 -35.22 -2.15
C MET A 1 2.52 -34.24 -2.48
N GLU A 2 2.59 -33.81 -3.74
CA GLU A 2 3.56 -32.81 -4.16
C GLU A 2 3.04 -31.46 -3.69
N HIS A 3 3.71 -30.84 -2.72
CA HIS A 3 3.46 -29.44 -2.41
C HIS A 3 3.78 -28.65 -3.67
N PRO A 4 2.84 -27.85 -4.23
CA PRO A 4 3.18 -26.95 -5.31
C PRO A 4 4.32 -26.08 -4.80
N ALA A 5 5.42 -26.02 -5.55
CA ALA A 5 6.52 -25.14 -5.21
C ALA A 5 5.94 -23.74 -4.99
N LEU A 6 6.10 -23.20 -3.79
CA LEU A 6 5.90 -21.79 -3.45
C LEU A 6 6.94 -20.95 -4.20
N SER A 7 7.06 -21.13 -5.51
CA SER A 7 7.77 -20.21 -6.39
C SER A 7 6.86 -19.01 -6.57
N ALA A 8 6.69 -18.21 -5.51
CA ALA A 8 6.16 -16.88 -5.64
C ALA A 8 7.02 -16.19 -6.71
N ASP A 9 6.39 -15.74 -7.79
CA ASP A 9 7.08 -15.02 -8.85
C ASP A 9 7.55 -13.68 -8.28
N LEU A 10 8.79 -13.66 -7.78
CA LEU A 10 9.38 -12.52 -7.08
C LEU A 10 9.43 -11.28 -7.98
N ALA A 11 9.55 -11.46 -9.30
CA ALA A 11 9.49 -10.37 -10.25
C ALA A 11 8.08 -9.74 -10.27
N LYS A 12 7.02 -10.55 -10.32
CA LYS A 12 5.64 -10.06 -10.22
C LYS A 12 5.33 -9.45 -8.86
N LEU A 13 5.86 -9.99 -7.77
CA LEU A 13 5.68 -9.40 -6.44
C LEU A 13 6.33 -8.02 -6.35
N HIS A 14 7.57 -7.87 -6.82
CA HIS A 14 8.22 -6.56 -6.90
C HIS A 14 7.47 -5.57 -7.80
N GLU A 15 6.98 -6.02 -8.96
CA GLU A 15 6.19 -5.18 -9.85
C GLU A 15 4.91 -4.68 -9.17
N LEU A 16 4.20 -5.59 -8.48
CA LEU A 16 2.99 -5.25 -7.73
C LEU A 16 3.29 -4.25 -6.60
N THR A 17 4.32 -4.50 -5.80
CA THR A 17 4.74 -3.61 -4.72
C THR A 17 5.05 -2.21 -5.23
N ALA A 18 5.84 -2.10 -6.30
CA ALA A 18 6.17 -0.83 -6.91
C ALA A 18 4.94 -0.12 -7.48
N ARG A 19 3.98 -0.88 -8.03
CA ARG A 19 2.72 -0.33 -8.54
C ARG A 19 1.85 0.22 -7.41
N VAL A 20 1.76 -0.48 -6.28
CA VAL A 20 0.99 -0.02 -5.12
C VAL A 20 1.57 1.26 -4.53
N ALA A 21 2.90 1.34 -4.37
CA ALA A 21 3.57 2.55 -3.89
C ALA A 21 3.27 3.76 -4.79
N ARG A 22 3.39 3.62 -6.13
CA ARG A 22 3.06 4.70 -7.07
C ARG A 22 1.59 5.13 -7.02
N ILE A 23 0.68 4.20 -6.75
CA ILE A 23 -0.74 4.53 -6.57
C ILE A 23 -0.94 5.30 -5.27
N ALA A 24 -0.27 4.90 -4.18
CA ALA A 24 -0.29 5.63 -2.91
C ALA A 24 0.26 7.05 -3.07
N ASP A 25 1.38 7.24 -3.79
CA ASP A 25 1.95 8.56 -4.13
C ASP A 25 0.92 9.43 -4.86
N ARG A 26 0.26 8.88 -5.88
CA ARG A 26 -0.75 9.61 -6.66
C ARG A 26 -1.94 10.00 -5.79
N ILE A 27 -2.45 9.06 -4.99
CA ILE A 27 -3.54 9.35 -4.06
C ILE A 27 -3.11 10.46 -3.11
N HIS A 28 -1.88 10.43 -2.58
CA HIS A 28 -1.33 11.42 -1.65
C HIS A 28 -1.12 12.81 -2.27
N ALA A 29 -0.80 12.87 -3.57
CA ALA A 29 -0.61 14.12 -4.31
C ALA A 29 -1.93 14.80 -4.70
N GLU A 30 -3.05 14.06 -4.74
CA GLU A 30 -4.36 14.66 -5.06
C GLU A 30 -4.78 15.66 -3.96
N PRO A 31 -5.14 16.90 -4.32
CA PRO A 31 -5.60 17.87 -3.34
C PRO A 31 -6.89 17.36 -2.70
N VAL A 32 -6.90 17.28 -1.37
CA VAL A 32 -8.15 17.10 -0.64
C VAL A 32 -8.81 18.47 -0.59
N PRO A 33 -10.02 18.65 -1.15
CA PRO A 33 -10.71 19.92 -1.03
C PRO A 33 -10.91 20.24 0.45
N ASP A 34 -10.26 21.30 0.90
CA ASP A 34 -10.45 21.84 2.24
C ASP A 34 -11.79 22.58 2.23
N LEU A 35 -12.80 21.96 2.83
CA LEU A 35 -14.12 22.54 2.90
C LEU A 35 -14.15 23.43 4.14
N ASP A 36 -14.13 24.75 3.95
CA ASP A 36 -14.35 25.70 5.04
C ASP A 36 -15.82 25.63 5.49
N PRO A 37 -16.11 25.08 6.67
CA PRO A 37 -17.50 24.94 7.13
C PRO A 37 -18.13 26.31 7.41
N ALA A 38 -17.33 27.34 7.72
CA ALA A 38 -17.80 28.70 7.97
C ALA A 38 -18.20 29.44 6.68
N ALA A 39 -17.75 28.96 5.52
CA ALA A 39 -18.13 29.50 4.22
C ALA A 39 -19.47 28.92 3.69
N LEU A 40 -20.05 27.94 4.38
CA LEU A 40 -21.27 27.24 3.96
C LEU A 40 -22.51 27.68 4.77
N PRO A 41 -23.72 27.67 4.17
CA PRO A 41 -24.97 27.85 4.88
C PRO A 41 -25.18 26.71 5.89
N GLY A 42 -25.69 27.02 7.09
CA GLY A 42 -25.62 26.13 8.27
C GLY A 42 -26.05 24.66 8.12
N ALA A 43 -26.98 24.32 7.21
CA ALA A 43 -27.34 22.92 6.95
C ALA A 43 -26.27 22.16 6.14
N GLU A 44 -25.61 22.83 5.21
CA GLU A 44 -24.50 22.31 4.41
C GLU A 44 -23.23 22.19 5.26
N THR A 45 -22.99 23.15 6.15
CA THR A 45 -21.92 23.09 7.17
C THR A 45 -22.00 21.83 8.02
N ALA A 46 -23.18 21.48 8.54
CA ALA A 46 -23.35 20.30 9.39
C ALA A 46 -23.05 18.99 8.64
N ALA A 47 -23.46 18.89 7.37
CA ALA A 47 -23.16 17.75 6.50
C ALA A 47 -21.66 17.66 6.18
N VAL A 48 -21.00 18.79 5.95
CA VAL A 48 -19.55 18.86 5.70
C VAL A 48 -18.74 18.52 6.93
N VAL A 49 -19.12 19.01 8.12
CA VAL A 49 -18.46 18.65 9.39
C VAL A 49 -18.60 17.17 9.68
N ALA A 50 -19.77 16.57 9.42
CA ALA A 50 -19.97 15.13 9.54
C ALA A 50 -19.13 14.33 8.53
N ALA A 51 -18.80 14.91 7.37
CA ALA A 51 -17.94 14.33 6.33
C ALA A 51 -16.45 14.75 6.43
N ALA A 52 -16.08 15.62 7.39
CA ALA A 52 -14.77 16.27 7.45
C ALA A 52 -13.61 15.30 7.72
N ASP A 53 -13.91 14.06 8.14
CA ASP A 53 -12.90 13.06 8.46
C ASP A 53 -12.32 12.32 7.23
N VAL A 54 -12.83 12.63 6.03
CA VAL A 54 -12.33 12.02 4.77
C VAL A 54 -10.84 12.30 4.56
N GLY A 55 -10.34 13.46 4.99
CA GLY A 55 -8.92 13.79 4.91
C GLY A 55 -8.03 12.91 5.81
N ALA A 56 -8.50 12.57 7.02
CA ALA A 56 -7.76 11.68 7.92
C ALA A 56 -7.83 10.23 7.44
N LEU A 57 -9.02 9.74 7.07
CA LEU A 57 -9.21 8.41 6.50
C LEU A 57 -8.36 8.20 5.24
N ARG A 58 -8.24 9.21 4.36
CA ARG A 58 -7.35 9.15 3.20
C ARG A 58 -5.89 8.99 3.61
N ARG A 59 -5.42 9.72 4.63
CA ARG A 59 -4.04 9.60 5.14
C ARG A 59 -3.79 8.20 5.72
N GLU A 60 -4.75 7.65 6.45
CA GLU A 60 -4.67 6.29 7.00
C GLU A 60 -4.58 5.23 5.88
N VAL A 61 -5.43 5.34 4.85
CA VAL A 61 -5.39 4.43 3.69
C VAL A 61 -4.04 4.53 2.97
N VAL A 62 -3.52 5.74 2.73
CA VAL A 62 -2.22 5.93 2.10
C VAL A 62 -1.09 5.30 2.93
N ALA A 63 -1.11 5.50 4.26
CA ALA A 63 -0.14 4.89 5.16
C ALA A 63 -0.19 3.35 5.10
N ALA A 64 -1.39 2.77 5.15
CA ALA A 64 -1.57 1.32 5.06
C ALA A 64 -1.06 0.74 3.72
N LEU A 65 -1.21 1.46 2.61
CA LEU A 65 -0.66 1.05 1.31
C LEU A 65 0.87 1.06 1.31
N TYR A 66 1.50 2.05 1.94
CA TYR A 66 2.95 2.08 2.11
C TYR A 66 3.44 0.94 2.99
N ASP A 67 2.84 0.73 4.16
CA ASP A 67 3.20 -0.35 5.09
C ASP A 67 3.09 -1.73 4.43
N TRP A 68 2.01 -1.93 3.64
CA TRP A 68 1.84 -3.14 2.87
C TRP A 68 2.94 -3.30 1.83
N SER A 69 3.28 -2.24 1.09
CA SER A 69 4.32 -2.28 0.07
C SER A 69 5.69 -2.60 0.67
N GLU A 70 6.04 -2.00 1.80
CA GLU A 70 7.30 -2.26 2.50
C GLU A 70 7.36 -3.71 3.00
N THR A 71 6.27 -4.18 3.59
CA THR A 71 6.15 -5.56 4.07
C THR A 71 6.30 -6.56 2.91
N ALA A 72 5.65 -6.30 1.78
CA ALA A 72 5.74 -7.14 0.59
C ALA A 72 7.17 -7.17 0.02
N SER A 73 7.86 -6.03 0.00
CA SER A 73 9.28 -5.95 -0.38
C SER A 73 10.18 -6.75 0.56
N ARG A 74 9.97 -6.66 1.88
CA ARG A 74 10.74 -7.44 2.86
C ARG A 74 10.55 -8.94 2.68
N VAL A 75 9.29 -9.39 2.52
CA VAL A 75 8.97 -10.80 2.27
C VAL A 75 9.59 -11.29 0.96
N ALA A 76 9.58 -10.47 -0.09
CA ALA A 76 10.23 -10.82 -1.36
C ALA A 76 11.75 -11.02 -1.19
N ALA A 77 12.41 -10.17 -0.39
CA ALA A 77 13.84 -10.30 -0.10
C ALA A 77 14.16 -11.57 0.71
N GLU A 78 13.36 -11.87 1.74
CA GLU A 78 13.52 -13.07 2.57
C GLU A 78 13.35 -14.37 1.75
N LEU A 79 12.38 -14.38 0.82
CA LEU A 79 12.18 -15.50 -0.10
C LEU A 79 13.38 -15.67 -1.05
N ALA A 80 13.88 -14.57 -1.62
CA ALA A 80 15.05 -14.60 -2.51
C ALA A 80 16.31 -15.14 -1.81
N ASP A 81 16.52 -14.77 -0.55
CA ASP A 81 17.67 -15.24 0.23
C ASP A 81 17.51 -16.71 0.66
N THR A 82 16.28 -17.14 0.96
CA THR A 82 15.96 -18.55 1.22
C THR A 82 16.22 -19.42 -0.01
N ASP A 83 15.83 -18.96 -1.20
CA ASP A 83 16.08 -19.65 -2.47
C ASP A 83 17.58 -19.77 -2.76
N LYS A 84 18.36 -18.69 -2.58
CA LYS A 84 19.83 -18.72 -2.72
C LYS A 84 20.48 -19.69 -1.75
N SER A 85 20.09 -19.65 -0.48
CA SER A 85 20.61 -20.55 0.57
C SER A 85 20.31 -22.01 0.23
N THR A 86 19.11 -22.28 -0.26
CA THR A 86 18.68 -23.62 -0.69
C THR A 86 19.46 -24.09 -1.92
N ALA A 87 19.64 -23.24 -2.93
CA ALA A 87 20.45 -23.55 -4.12
C ALA A 87 21.90 -23.87 -3.76
N ALA A 88 22.52 -23.05 -2.91
CA ALA A 88 23.89 -23.26 -2.42
C ALA A 88 24.05 -24.59 -1.67
N ARG A 89 23.09 -24.96 -0.82
CA ARG A 89 23.08 -26.26 -0.11
C ARG A 89 22.91 -27.45 -1.05
N LEU A 90 22.21 -27.27 -2.17
CA LEU A 90 22.00 -28.31 -3.18
C LEU A 90 23.15 -28.40 -4.20
N GLY A 91 24.19 -27.57 -4.07
CA GLY A 91 25.36 -27.58 -4.97
C GLY A 91 25.03 -27.14 -6.40
N ARG A 92 23.98 -26.32 -6.58
CA ARG A 92 23.63 -25.70 -7.85
C ARG A 92 24.08 -24.25 -7.90
#